data_AF-A0A0W0F1V3-F1
#
_entry.id   AF-A0A0W0F1V3-F1
#
_cell.length_a   1.000
_cell.length_b   1.000
_cell.length_c   1.000
_cell.angle_alpha   90.00
_cell.angle_beta   90.00
_cell.angle_gamma   90.00
#
_symmetry.space_group_name_H-M   'P 1'
#
loop_
_entity.id
_entity.type
_entity.pdbx_description
1 polymer ?
#
loop_
_entity_poly.entity_id
_entity_poly.type
_entity_poly.pdbx_seq_one_letter_code
_entity_poly.pdbx_strand_id
1 'polypeptide(L)'
;MCTIHQPRHDIFTNILVLSKGYTLFSGPTVEVTSWFEKLLPGSLSEHLNPADYLIIVAAVGNHTPEAKAAAGARLTRLAQAWKSESIIRFSKGKVEDASDR
;
A
#
# COMPACT_ATOMS: atom_id res chain seq x y z
N MET A 1 -16.68 18.76 -13.62
CA MET A 1 -15.69 17.70 -13.89
C MET A 1 -14.39 18.10 -13.21
N CYS A 2 -13.91 17.31 -12.26
CA CYS A 2 -12.55 17.44 -11.76
C CYS A 2 -11.74 16.32 -12.41
N THR A 3 -10.78 16.67 -13.26
CA THR A 3 -9.75 15.74 -13.71
C THR A 3 -8.64 15.74 -12.66
N ILE A 4 -8.49 14.63 -11.93
CA ILE A 4 -7.25 14.40 -11.18
C ILE A 4 -6.21 14.03 -12.23
N HIS A 5 -5.38 15.00 -12.59
CA HIS A 5 -4.20 14.77 -13.42
C HIS A 5 -3.33 13.79 -12.65
N GLN A 6 -3.05 12.60 -13.22
CA GLN A 6 -2.03 11.72 -12.67
C GLN A 6 -0.77 12.58 -12.47
N PRO A 7 -0.31 12.80 -11.23
CA PRO A 7 0.94 13.50 -11.01
C PRO A 7 2.02 12.62 -11.60
N ARG A 8 3.03 13.22 -12.24
CA ARG A 8 4.17 12.43 -12.70
C ARG A 8 4.75 11.68 -11.50
N HIS A 9 5.03 10.38 -11.68
CA HIS A 9 5.49 9.48 -10.61
C HIS A 9 6.77 9.94 -9.88
N ASP A 10 7.48 10.94 -10.44
CA ASP A 10 8.73 11.53 -9.96
C ASP A 10 8.53 12.60 -8.88
N ILE A 11 7.31 13.07 -8.63
CA ILE A 11 7.04 14.18 -7.68
C ILE A 11 6.88 13.67 -6.24
N PHE A 12 6.42 12.43 -6.04
CA PHE A 12 6.15 11.90 -4.70
C PHE A 12 7.28 11.00 -4.20
N THR A 13 7.92 11.44 -3.12
CA THR A 13 8.93 10.65 -2.42
C THR A 13 8.31 9.55 -1.57
N ASN A 14 7.11 9.79 -1.02
CA ASN A 14 6.40 8.86 -0.14
C ASN A 14 4.95 8.69 -0.58
N ILE A 15 4.42 7.50 -0.34
CA ILE A 15 3.05 7.11 -0.65
C ILE A 15 2.37 6.45 0.55
N LEU A 16 1.10 6.78 0.74
CA LEU A 16 0.22 6.18 1.73
C LEU A 16 -0.93 5.49 0.98
N VAL A 17 -1.05 4.17 1.14
CA VAL A 17 -2.12 3.38 0.54
C VAL A 17 -3.14 3.04 1.62
N LEU A 18 -4.37 3.51 1.43
CA LEU A 18 -5.49 3.31 2.37
C LEU A 18 -6.61 2.54 1.69
N SER A 19 -7.26 1.66 2.46
CA SER A 19 -8.54 1.07 2.06
C SER A 19 -9.44 0.86 3.27
N LYS A 20 -10.70 1.31 3.19
CA LYS A 20 -11.70 1.20 4.26
C LYS A 20 -11.21 1.68 5.65
N GLY A 21 -10.36 2.71 5.68
CA GLY A 21 -9.79 3.26 6.91
C GLY A 21 -8.58 2.49 7.46
N TYR A 22 -8.14 1.42 6.80
CA TYR A 22 -6.92 0.71 7.13
C TYR A 22 -5.77 1.17 6.25
N THR A 23 -4.59 1.30 6.85
CA THR A 23 -3.34 1.49 6.12
C THR A 23 -2.84 0.15 5.60
N LEU A 24 -2.56 0.09 4.29
CA LEU A 24 -1.99 -1.07 3.62
C LEU A 24 -0.49 -0.90 3.39
N PHE A 25 -0.02 0.35 3.25
CA PHE A 25 1.38 0.71 3.13
C PHE A 25 1.57 2.21 3.44
N SER A 26 2.70 2.59 4.03
CA SER A 26 3.16 3.98 4.17
C SER A 26 4.68 4.06 4.12
N GLY A 27 5.24 4.74 3.13
CA GLY A 27 6.69 4.86 3.00
C GLY A 27 7.13 5.30 1.62
N PRO A 28 8.41 5.13 1.27
CA PRO A 28 8.97 5.57 0.00
C PRO A 28 8.27 4.92 -1.20
N THR A 29 8.02 5.72 -2.23
CA THR A 29 7.35 5.25 -3.47
C THR A 29 8.11 4.09 -4.12
N VAL A 30 9.43 4.04 -3.99
CA VAL A 30 10.28 2.96 -4.54
C VAL A 30 10.07 1.59 -3.87
N GLU A 31 9.50 1.56 -2.66
CA GLU A 31 9.28 0.32 -1.91
C GLU A 31 7.87 -0.25 -2.07
N VAL A 32 6.90 0.56 -2.51
CA VAL A 32 5.48 0.20 -2.48
C VAL A 32 5.17 -1.03 -3.34
N THR A 33 5.78 -1.12 -4.53
CA THR A 33 5.58 -2.25 -5.44
C THR A 33 6.16 -3.53 -4.84
N SER A 34 7.39 -3.48 -4.32
CA SER A 34 8.06 -4.61 -3.67
C SER A 34 7.30 -5.10 -2.44
N TRP A 35 6.70 -4.19 -1.68
CA TRP A 35 5.87 -4.53 -0.52
C TRP A 35 4.65 -5.38 -0.91
N PHE A 36 3.90 -4.93 -1.93
CA PHE A 36 2.71 -5.67 -2.35
C PHE A 36 3.04 -6.95 -3.11
N GLU A 37 4.11 -6.98 -3.92
CA GLU A 37 4.55 -8.19 -4.61
C GLU A 37 4.98 -9.29 -3.62
N LYS A 38 5.62 -8.93 -2.50
CA LYS A 38 5.94 -9.87 -1.42
C LYS A 38 4.69 -10.50 -0.80
N LEU A 39 3.60 -9.74 -0.67
CA LEU A 39 2.37 -10.20 -0.01
C LEU A 39 1.38 -10.85 -0.96
N LEU A 40 1.41 -10.46 -2.24
CA LEU A 40 0.55 -10.89 -3.33
C LEU A 40 1.38 -11.18 -4.59
N PRO A 41 2.18 -12.27 -4.61
CA PRO A 41 3.03 -12.58 -5.75
C PRO A 41 2.22 -12.79 -7.03
N GLY A 42 2.72 -12.28 -8.15
CA GLY A 42 2.10 -12.39 -9.47
C GLY A 42 0.87 -11.51 -9.67
N SER A 43 0.60 -10.57 -8.75
CA SER A 43 -0.53 -9.63 -8.88
C SER A 43 -0.21 -8.42 -9.75
N LEU A 44 1.07 -8.09 -9.91
CA LEU A 44 1.53 -7.02 -10.80
C LEU A 44 1.57 -7.52 -12.25
N SER A 45 0.79 -6.90 -13.13
CA SER A 45 0.90 -7.10 -14.58
C SER A 45 1.99 -6.19 -15.14
N GLU A 46 2.83 -6.69 -16.05
CA GLU A 46 3.88 -5.93 -16.75
C GLU A 46 3.36 -4.68 -17.47
N HIS A 47 2.06 -4.65 -17.78
CA HIS A 47 1.43 -3.60 -18.58
C HIS A 47 0.72 -2.54 -17.72
N LEU A 48 0.66 -2.71 -16.40
CA LEU A 48 0.03 -1.75 -15.49
C LEU A 48 1.07 -0.74 -15.01
N ASN A 49 0.74 0.55 -15.07
CA ASN A 49 1.55 1.54 -14.36
C ASN A 49 1.40 1.30 -12.84
N PRO A 50 2.41 1.67 -12.02
CA PRO A 50 2.37 1.43 -10.58
C PRO A 50 1.15 2.03 -9.88
N ALA A 51 0.67 3.21 -10.31
CA ALA A 51 -0.48 3.85 -9.66
C ALA A 51 -1.77 3.05 -9.85
N ASP A 52 -2.02 2.54 -11.07
CA ASP A 52 -3.19 1.71 -11.37
C ASP A 52 -3.15 0.40 -10.60
N TYR A 53 -1.96 -0.20 -10.47
CA TYR A 53 -1.77 -1.39 -9.64
C TYR A 53 -2.19 -1.13 -8.18
N LEU A 54 -1.76 -0.02 -7.58
CA LEU A 54 -2.12 0.31 -6.20
C LEU A 54 -3.63 0.53 -6.01
N ILE A 55 -4.30 1.14 -6.99
CA ILE A 55 -5.75 1.31 -6.99
C ILE A 55 -6.44 -0.06 -6.98
N ILE A 56 -6.00 -0.99 -7.82
CA ILE A 56 -6.55 -2.36 -7.89
C ILE A 56 -6.34 -3.10 -6.58
N VAL A 57 -5.14 -3.03 -6.00
CA VAL A 57 -4.82 -3.69 -4.72
C VAL A 57 -5.73 -3.19 -3.60
N ALA A 58 -5.92 -1.87 -3.51
CA ALA A 58 -6.72 -1.21 -2.47
C ALA A 58 -8.24 -1.34 -2.69
N ALA A 59 -8.71 -1.78 -3.86
CA ALA A 59 -10.12 -1.86 -4.19
C ALA A 59 -10.88 -2.91 -3.36
N VAL A 60 -12.11 -2.56 -2.94
CA VAL A 60 -12.95 -3.37 -2.04
C VAL A 60 -13.83 -4.39 -2.78
N GLY A 61 -13.84 -4.37 -4.12
CA GLY A 61 -14.72 -5.19 -4.96
C GLY A 61 -16.16 -4.66 -4.96
N ASN A 62 -16.72 -4.38 -6.15
CA ASN A 62 -17.97 -3.60 -6.26
C ASN A 62 -19.11 -4.26 -7.05
N HIS A 63 -18.95 -5.52 -7.51
CA HIS A 63 -19.87 -6.11 -8.49
C HIS A 63 -20.59 -7.38 -8.05
N THR A 64 -20.02 -8.18 -7.14
CA THR A 64 -20.70 -9.37 -6.58
C THR A 64 -20.36 -9.59 -5.10
N PRO A 65 -21.21 -10.32 -4.34
CA PRO A 65 -20.90 -10.71 -2.97
C PRO A 65 -19.57 -11.46 -2.83
N GLU A 66 -19.27 -12.35 -3.79
CA GLU A 66 -18.04 -13.15 -3.81
C GLU A 66 -16.82 -12.26 -4.03
N ALA A 67 -16.88 -11.32 -4.97
CA ALA A 67 -15.81 -10.36 -5.22
C ALA A 67 -15.53 -9.48 -3.99
N LYS A 68 -16.59 -9.08 -3.28
CA LYS A 68 -16.48 -8.30 -2.04
C LYS A 68 -15.87 -9.13 -0.90
N ALA A 69 -16.24 -10.40 -0.78
CA ALA A 69 -15.67 -11.31 0.22
C ALA A 69 -14.18 -11.58 -0.05
N ALA A 70 -13.81 -11.86 -1.30
CA ALA A 70 -12.42 -12.07 -1.70
C ALA A 70 -11.55 -10.82 -1.49
N ALA A 71 -12.06 -9.64 -1.87
CA ALA A 71 -11.39 -8.38 -1.61
C ALA A 71 -11.28 -8.09 -0.10
N GLY A 72 -12.33 -8.37 0.68
CA GLY A 72 -12.31 -8.27 2.14
C GLY A 72 -11.17 -9.10 2.76
N ALA A 73 -11.08 -10.39 2.41
CA ALA A 73 -10.02 -11.28 2.89
C ALA A 73 -8.62 -10.77 2.51
N ARG A 74 -8.45 -10.29 1.27
CA ARG A 74 -7.18 -9.69 0.80
C ARG A 74 -6.82 -8.46 1.62
N LEU A 75 -7.74 -7.51 1.78
CA LEU A 75 -7.51 -6.26 2.50
C LEU A 75 -7.23 -6.50 3.99
N THR A 76 -7.93 -7.45 4.63
CA THR A 76 -7.64 -7.84 6.02
C THR A 76 -6.22 -8.37 6.16
N ARG A 77 -5.79 -9.27 5.26
CA ARG A 77 -4.41 -9.80 5.26
C ARG A 77 -3.38 -8.69 5.08
N LEU A 78 -3.57 -7.80 4.12
CA LEU A 78 -2.66 -6.68 3.85
C LEU A 78 -2.57 -5.72 5.05
N ALA A 79 -3.72 -5.36 5.64
CA ALA A 79 -3.77 -4.47 6.80
C ALA A 79 -3.08 -5.08 8.03
N GLN A 80 -3.25 -6.39 8.27
CA GLN A 80 -2.55 -7.10 9.35
C GLN A 80 -1.04 -7.14 9.13
N ALA A 81 -0.59 -7.45 7.91
CA ALA A 81 0.82 -7.43 7.56
C ALA A 81 1.44 -6.03 7.77
N TRP A 82 0.75 -4.98 7.32
CA TRP A 82 1.19 -3.61 7.51
C TRP A 82 1.25 -3.21 8.99
N LYS A 83 0.25 -3.62 9.79
CA LYS A 83 0.25 -3.35 11.23
C LYS A 83 1.52 -3.89 11.89
N SER A 84 1.91 -5.14 11.61
CA SER A 84 3.14 -5.73 12.14
C SER A 84 4.40 -5.03 11.62
N GLU A 85 4.48 -4.76 10.32
CA GLU A 85 5.63 -4.08 9.72
C GLU A 85 5.82 -2.66 10.27
N SER A 86 4.73 -1.90 10.41
CA SER A 86 4.77 -0.51 10.90
C SER A 86 5.34 -0.41 12.31
N ILE A 87 5.08 -1.39 13.18
CA ILE A 87 5.69 -1.44 14.52
C ILE A 87 7.20 -1.58 14.40
N ILE A 88 7.70 -2.47 13.55
CA ILE A 88 9.14 -2.68 13.36
C ILE A 88 9.76 -1.42 12.75
N ARG A 89 9.15 -0.89 11.69
CA ARG A 89 9.65 0.23 10.91
C ARG A 89 9.74 1.52 11.74
N PHE A 90 8.75 1.78 12.60
CA PHE A 90 8.69 3.00 13.41
C PHE A 90 9.16 2.81 14.87
N SER A 91 9.38 1.58 15.34
CA SER A 91 10.07 1.35 16.62
C SER A 91 11.57 1.65 16.51
N LYS A 92 12.16 1.44 15.32
CA LYS A 92 13.59 1.72 15.05
C LYS A 92 13.97 3.20 15.22
N GLY A 93 13.02 4.12 14.99
CA GLY A 93 13.25 5.57 15.13
C GLY A 93 13.40 6.08 16.57
N LYS A 94 13.21 5.23 17.60
CA LYS A 94 13.41 5.63 19.01
C LYS A 94 14.83 5.40 19.54
N VAL A 95 15.68 4.66 18.82
CA VAL A 95 17.01 4.27 19.31
C VAL A 95 18.12 5.22 18.84
N GLU A 96 17.97 5.86 17.68
CA GLU A 96 19.01 6.74 17.10
C GLU A 96 18.98 8.19 17.63
N ASP A 97 17.86 8.66 18.20
CA ASP A 97 17.73 10.04 18.74
C ASP A 97 18.20 10.19 20.20
N ALA A 98 18.78 9.12 20.77
CA ALA A 98 19.28 9.09 22.16
C ALA A 98 20.82 9.01 22.26
N SER A 99 21.54 9.08 21.14
CA SER A 99 23.01 8.95 21.10
C SER A 99 23.76 10.26 20.79
N ASP A 100 23.06 11.40 20.69
CA ASP A 100 23.69 12.69 20.35
C ASP A 100 23.26 13.84 21.28
N ARG A 101 23.28 13.60 22.60
CA ARG A 101 23.23 14.64 23.64
C ARG A 101 24.20 14.37 24.76
#